data_AF-A0A6L9ZCH4-F1
#
_entry.id   AF-A0A6L9ZCH4-F1
#
_cell.length_a   1.000
_cell.length_b   1.000
_cell.length_c   1.000
_cell.angle_alpha   90.00
_cell.angle_beta   90.00
_cell.angle_gamma   90.00
#
_symmetry.space_group_name_H-M   'P 1'
#
loop_
_entity.id
_entity.type
_entity.pdbx_description
1 polymer ?
#
loop_
_entity_poly.entity_id
_entity_poly.type
_entity_poly.pdbx_seq_one_letter_code
_entity_poly.pdbx_strand_id
1 'polypeptide(L)'
;MFVYLGRDVLVRVFYGLGDGQTPFRLSVINIILNAVLDYFLIDAFGTPGIVFATIGVNAFSMVVLLWLLNRRLNGLPWQEWMFPILGLAVSSVIAGAASWGVSWGCEQLLETSIIWVQLLQLSLAGLLGLGVFGLLATQLKLPEVDMFVARVRQKLGR
;
A
#
# COMPACT_ATOMS: atom_id res chain seq x y z
N MET A 1 -1.08 -5.10 1.44
CA MET A 1 0.23 -4.41 1.47
C MET A 1 0.18 -3.05 2.16
N PHE A 2 -0.73 -2.14 1.79
CA PHE A 2 -0.79 -0.76 2.34
C PHE A 2 -0.76 -0.71 3.89
N VAL A 3 -1.61 -1.52 4.54
CA VAL A 3 -1.71 -1.59 5.99
C VAL A 3 -0.39 -1.99 6.67
N TYR A 4 0.31 -2.95 6.08
CA TYR A 4 1.58 -3.45 6.61
C TYR A 4 2.67 -2.37 6.53
N LEU A 5 2.77 -1.70 5.37
CA LEU A 5 3.71 -0.59 5.17
C LEU A 5 3.39 0.59 6.10
N GLY A 6 2.11 0.94 6.26
CA GLY A 6 1.67 1.99 7.17
C GLY A 6 2.06 1.71 8.61
N ARG A 7 1.82 0.48 9.09
CA ARG A 7 2.24 0.03 10.43
C ARG A 7 3.76 0.15 10.61
N ASP A 8 4.56 -0.31 9.65
CA ASP A 8 6.02 -0.29 9.74
C ASP A 8 6.58 1.14 9.78
N VAL A 9 6.00 2.07 9.01
CA VAL A 9 6.35 3.50 9.07
C VAL A 9 5.96 4.08 10.44
N LEU A 10 4.76 3.80 10.94
CA LEU A 10 4.30 4.26 12.25
C LEU A 10 5.24 3.79 13.38
N VAL A 11 5.63 2.51 13.36
CA VAL A 11 6.58 1.96 14.34
C VAL A 11 7.91 2.73 14.32
N ARG A 12 8.44 3.07 13.14
CA ARG A 12 9.66 3.87 13.00
C ARG A 12 9.49 5.30 13.52
N VAL A 13 8.32 5.92 13.33
CA VAL A 13 8.00 7.24 13.89
C VAL A 13 8.00 7.19 15.42
N PHE A 14 7.37 6.18 16.02
CA PHE A 14 7.37 5.98 17.48
C PHE A 14 8.78 5.77 18.05
N TYR A 15 9.62 4.99 17.36
CA TYR A 15 11.02 4.85 17.73
C TYR A 15 11.80 6.17 17.62
N GLY A 16 11.56 6.96 16.56
CA GLY A 16 12.16 8.28 16.40
C GLY A 16 11.73 9.30 17.47
N LEU A 17 10.52 9.14 18.02
CA LEU A 17 10.01 9.93 19.15
C LEU A 17 10.51 9.43 20.51
N GLY A 18 11.37 8.40 20.55
CA GLY A 18 11.90 7.80 21.78
C GLY A 18 10.92 6.89 22.52
N ASP A 19 9.75 6.58 21.95
CA ASP A 19 8.74 5.71 22.55
C ASP A 19 8.70 4.35 21.83
N GLY A 20 9.63 3.47 22.21
CA GLY A 20 9.65 2.09 21.73
C GLY A 20 8.69 1.14 22.47
N GLN A 21 8.18 1.54 23.65
CA GLN A 21 7.34 0.66 24.46
C GLN A 21 5.95 0.50 23.88
N THR A 22 5.40 1.56 23.30
CA THR A 22 4.09 1.49 22.68
C THR A 22 4.03 0.53 21.49
N PRO A 23 4.87 0.66 20.45
CA PRO A 23 4.84 -0.28 19.33
C PRO A 23 5.11 -1.71 19.80
N PHE A 24 5.99 -1.90 20.80
CA PHE A 24 6.24 -3.21 21.39
C PHE A 24 5.00 -3.84 22.04
N ARG A 25 4.31 -3.11 22.94
CA ARG A 25 3.08 -3.61 23.58
C ARG A 25 2.02 -3.95 22.54
N LEU A 26 1.91 -3.14 21.49
CA LEU A 26 0.95 -3.38 20.42
C LEU A 26 1.30 -4.60 19.57
N SER A 27 2.59 -4.83 19.29
CA SER A 27 3.06 -6.07 18.65
C SER A 27 2.71 -7.31 19.46
N VAL A 28 2.85 -7.27 20.79
CA VAL A 28 2.46 -8.39 21.67
C VAL A 28 0.95 -8.63 21.60
N ILE A 29 0.13 -7.57 21.69
CA ILE A 29 -1.33 -7.67 21.54
C ILE A 29 -1.69 -8.26 20.18
N ASN A 30 -1.03 -7.83 19.10
CA ASN A 30 -1.28 -8.38 17.77
C ASN A 30 -0.98 -9.86 17.66
N ILE A 31 0.13 -10.34 18.23
CA ILE A 31 0.48 -11.77 18.16
C ILE A 31 -0.63 -12.60 18.83
N ILE A 32 -1.10 -12.15 20.00
CA ILE A 32 -2.19 -12.82 20.73
C ILE A 32 -3.49 -12.74 19.92
N LEU A 33 -3.85 -11.56 19.42
CA LEU A 33 -5.06 -11.34 18.65
C LEU A 33 -5.06 -12.16 17.34
N ASN A 34 -3.91 -12.28 16.68
CA ASN A 34 -3.72 -13.09 15.49
C ASN A 34 -3.89 -14.56 15.78
N ALA A 35 -3.26 -15.09 16.83
CA ALA A 35 -3.45 -16.48 17.22
C ALA A 35 -4.91 -16.81 17.56
N VAL A 36 -5.62 -15.90 18.24
CA VAL A 36 -7.04 -16.05 18.56
C VAL A 36 -7.89 -16.02 17.29
N LEU A 37 -7.67 -15.05 16.41
CA LEU A 37 -8.40 -14.94 15.15
C LEU A 37 -8.12 -16.11 14.21
N ASP A 38 -6.86 -16.57 14.12
CA ASP A 38 -6.48 -17.73 13.33
C ASP A 38 -7.22 -18.98 13.80
N TYR A 39 -7.31 -19.19 15.11
CA TYR A 39 -8.07 -20.31 15.69
C TYR A 39 -9.56 -20.26 15.31
N PHE A 40 -10.21 -19.09 15.43
CA PHE A 40 -11.63 -18.95 15.08
C PHE A 40 -11.90 -18.98 13.57
N LEU A 41 -11.02 -18.39 12.75
CA LEU A 41 -11.24 -18.26 11.31
C LEU A 41 -10.81 -19.51 10.52
N ILE A 42 -9.90 -20.33 11.04
CA ILE A 42 -9.59 -21.63 10.45
C ILE A 42 -10.83 -22.52 10.43
N ASP A 43 -11.59 -22.56 11.53
CA ASP A 43 -12.79 -23.39 11.61
C ASP A 43 -13.92 -22.89 10.69
N ALA A 44 -14.01 -21.58 10.45
CA ALA A 44 -15.05 -20.98 9.62
C ALA A 44 -14.71 -20.92 8.11
N PHE A 45 -13.45 -20.70 7.75
CA PHE A 45 -13.03 -20.39 6.38
C PHE A 45 -11.85 -21.24 5.86
N GLY A 46 -11.25 -22.10 6.69
CA GLY A 46 -10.08 -22.91 6.33
C GLY A 46 -8.83 -22.06 6.11
N THR A 47 -8.00 -22.43 5.12
CA THR A 47 -6.71 -21.76 4.82
C THR A 47 -6.83 -20.26 4.52
N PRO A 48 -7.84 -19.77 3.77
CA PRO A 48 -8.08 -18.34 3.59
C PRO A 48 -8.35 -17.58 4.90
N GLY A 49 -8.90 -18.26 5.92
CA GLY A 49 -9.21 -17.67 7.23
C GLY A 49 -7.99 -17.05 7.92
N ILE A 50 -6.83 -17.71 7.82
CA ILE A 50 -5.55 -17.24 8.37
C ILE A 50 -5.12 -15.92 7.70
N VAL A 51 -5.36 -15.80 6.39
CA VAL A 51 -5.01 -14.60 5.63
C VAL A 51 -5.88 -13.42 6.09
N PHE A 52 -7.19 -13.64 6.28
CA PHE A 52 -8.10 -12.62 6.80
C PHE A 52 -7.75 -12.20 8.23
N ALA A 53 -7.43 -13.15 9.10
CA ALA A 53 -6.98 -12.87 10.46
C ALA A 53 -5.70 -12.02 10.45
N THR A 54 -4.71 -12.38 9.63
CA THR A 54 -3.45 -11.63 9.49
C THR A 54 -3.69 -10.20 9.01
N ILE A 55 -4.53 -10.00 7.98
CA ILE A 55 -4.85 -8.67 7.46
C ILE A 55 -5.62 -7.86 8.51
N GLY A 56 -6.60 -8.47 9.19
CA GLY A 56 -7.42 -7.82 10.22
C GLY A 56 -6.59 -7.32 11.40
N VAL A 57 -5.67 -8.14 11.90
CA VAL A 57 -4.78 -7.77 13.01
C VAL A 57 -3.83 -6.65 12.59
N ASN A 58 -3.23 -6.74 11.40
CA ASN A 58 -2.37 -5.66 10.93
C ASN A 58 -3.16 -4.35 10.74
N ALA A 59 -4.41 -4.41 10.29
CA ALA A 59 -5.29 -3.25 10.15
C ALA A 59 -5.62 -2.64 11.51
N PHE A 60 -5.99 -3.47 12.48
CA PHE A 60 -6.21 -3.06 13.86
C PHE A 60 -4.96 -2.37 14.43
N SER A 61 -3.79 -2.99 14.26
CA SER A 61 -2.52 -2.42 14.71
C SER A 61 -2.23 -1.05 14.11
N MET A 62 -2.44 -0.90 12.81
CA MET A 62 -2.21 0.36 12.12
C MET A 62 -3.11 1.45 12.66
N VAL A 63 -4.41 1.15 12.82
CA VAL A 63 -5.41 2.11 13.35
C VAL A 63 -5.06 2.53 14.77
N VAL A 64 -4.69 1.60 15.65
CA VAL A 64 -4.34 1.92 17.04
C VAL A 64 -3.07 2.75 17.13
N LEU A 65 -2.01 2.41 16.38
CA LEU A 65 -0.79 3.23 16.33
C LEU A 65 -1.08 4.64 15.83
N LEU A 66 -1.88 4.75 14.78
CA LEU A 66 -2.19 6.03 14.17
C LEU A 66 -3.06 6.90 15.11
N TRP A 67 -4.01 6.29 15.82
CA TRP A 67 -4.79 6.97 16.85
C TRP A 67 -3.93 7.45 18.02
N LEU A 68 -3.01 6.61 18.50
CA LEU A 68 -2.12 7.02 19.58
C LEU A 68 -1.13 8.11 19.12
N LEU A 69 -0.64 8.03 17.89
CA LEU A 69 0.24 9.05 17.32
C LEU A 69 -0.51 10.38 17.24
N ASN A 70 -1.76 10.38 16.78
CA ASN A 70 -2.62 11.57 16.78
C ASN A 70 -2.77 12.17 18.19
N ARG A 71 -2.92 11.32 19.21
CA ARG A 71 -3.02 11.77 20.61
C ARG A 71 -1.69 12.31 21.14
N ARG A 72 -0.56 11.71 20.78
CA ARG A 72 0.77 12.18 21.20
C ARG A 72 1.20 13.48 20.52
N LEU A 73 0.77 13.70 19.26
CA LEU A 73 1.10 14.89 18.49
C LEU A 73 0.09 16.04 18.66
N ASN A 74 -0.93 15.89 19.51
CA ASN A 74 -2.00 16.89 19.73
C ASN A 74 -2.71 17.32 18.43
N GLY A 75 -2.96 16.35 17.54
CA GLY A 75 -3.70 16.56 16.29
C GLY A 75 -2.79 16.47 15.06
N LEU A 76 -3.03 15.45 14.24
CA LEU A 76 -2.48 15.37 12.89
C LEU A 76 -3.28 16.25 11.93
N PRO A 77 -2.66 16.85 10.90
CA PRO A 77 -3.37 17.59 9.86
C PRO A 77 -4.09 16.63 8.90
N TRP A 78 -5.16 16.00 9.39
CA TRP A 78 -5.94 14.99 8.67
C TRP A 78 -6.50 15.49 7.35
N GLN A 79 -6.92 16.77 7.29
CA GLN A 79 -7.45 17.38 6.07
C GLN A 79 -6.39 17.50 4.99
N GLU A 80 -5.16 17.90 5.35
CA GLU A 80 -4.05 18.02 4.42
C GLU A 80 -3.58 16.66 3.90
N TRP A 81 -3.74 15.59 4.68
CA TRP A 81 -3.37 14.23 4.28
C TRP A 81 -4.46 13.55 3.44
N MET A 82 -5.73 13.84 3.72
CA MET A 82 -6.86 13.20 3.05
C MET A 82 -6.89 13.50 1.55
N PHE A 83 -6.65 14.74 1.14
CA PHE A 83 -6.67 15.13 -0.28
C PHE A 83 -5.60 14.40 -1.12
N PRO A 84 -4.32 14.38 -0.73
CA PRO A 84 -3.29 13.55 -1.38
C PRO A 84 -3.62 12.07 -1.41
N ILE A 85 -4.08 11.50 -0.29
CA ILE A 85 -4.38 10.06 -0.19
C ILE A 85 -5.53 9.70 -1.13
N LEU A 86 -6.59 10.50 -1.17
CA LEU A 86 -7.70 10.31 -2.10
C LEU A 86 -7.26 10.45 -3.56
N GLY A 87 -6.46 11.47 -3.87
CA GLY A 87 -5.91 11.66 -5.20
C GLY A 87 -5.06 10.46 -5.67
N LEU A 88 -4.21 9.94 -4.79
CA LEU A 88 -3.42 8.74 -5.05
C LEU A 88 -4.30 7.51 -5.20
N ALA A 89 -5.33 7.33 -4.36
CA ALA A 89 -6.26 6.22 -4.46
C ALA A 89 -7.02 6.23 -5.80
N VAL A 90 -7.54 7.39 -6.21
CA VAL A 90 -8.19 7.57 -7.52
C VAL A 90 -7.20 7.29 -8.65
N SER A 91 -5.97 7.80 -8.56
CA SER A 91 -4.92 7.55 -9.56
C SER A 91 -4.57 6.07 -9.67
N SER A 92 -4.50 5.35 -8.54
CA SER A 92 -4.28 3.90 -8.52
C SER A 92 -5.43 3.14 -9.17
N VAL A 93 -6.69 3.54 -8.93
CA VAL A 93 -7.86 2.92 -9.58
C VAL A 93 -7.83 3.15 -11.08
N ILE A 94 -7.53 4.38 -11.54
CA ILE A 94 -7.43 4.70 -12.97
C ILE A 94 -6.28 3.92 -13.62
N ALA A 95 -5.11 3.87 -12.98
CA ALA A 95 -3.97 3.10 -13.48
C ALA A 95 -4.27 1.60 -13.54
N GLY A 96 -4.97 1.07 -12.53
CA GLY A 96 -5.45 -0.31 -12.52
C GLY A 96 -6.43 -0.59 -13.65
N ALA A 97 -7.40 0.30 -13.88
CA ALA A 97 -8.35 0.20 -14.99
C ALA A 97 -7.65 0.28 -16.36
N ALA A 98 -6.67 1.17 -16.51
CA ALA A 98 -5.86 1.27 -17.73
C ALA A 98 -5.05 0.00 -17.98
N SER A 99 -4.37 -0.53 -16.95
CA SER A 99 -3.62 -1.77 -17.04
C SER A 99 -4.51 -2.97 -17.37
N TRP A 100 -5.71 -3.02 -16.77
CA TRP A 100 -6.70 -4.06 -17.07
C TRP A 100 -7.21 -3.97 -18.50
N GLY A 101 -7.52 -2.76 -18.99
CA GLY A 101 -7.95 -2.53 -20.38
C GLY A 101 -6.88 -2.96 -21.40
N VAL A 102 -5.61 -2.68 -21.09
CA VAL A 102 -4.47 -3.13 -21.93
C VAL A 102 -4.34 -4.65 -21.91
N SER A 103 -4.47 -5.28 -20.74
CA SER A 103 -4.41 -6.74 -20.61
C SER A 103 -5.54 -7.40 -21.41
N TRP A 104 -6.77 -6.87 -21.29
CA TRP A 104 -7.93 -7.39 -22.02
C TRP A 104 -7.80 -7.23 -23.54
N GLY A 105 -7.26 -6.09 -23.99
CA GLY A 105 -6.97 -5.88 -25.41
C GLY A 105 -5.87 -6.80 -25.95
N CYS A 106 -4.84 -7.09 -25.15
CA CYS A 106 -3.80 -8.06 -25.53
C CYS A 106 -4.32 -9.50 -25.59
N GLU A 107 -5.20 -9.92 -24.66
CA GLU A 107 -5.79 -11.27 -24.67
C GLU A 107 -6.64 -11.54 -25.91
N GLN A 108 -7.31 -10.52 -26.46
CA GLN A 108 -8.08 -10.66 -27.71
C GLN A 108 -7.22 -10.73 -28.97
N LEU A 109 -6.02 -10.15 -28.96
CA LEU A 109 -5.15 -10.03 -30.13
C LEU A 109 -4.02 -11.08 -30.18
N LEU A 110 -3.66 -11.67 -29.04
CA LEU A 110 -2.54 -12.61 -28.89
C LEU A 110 -3.04 -13.92 -28.28
N GLU A 111 -2.99 -15.02 -29.03
CA GLU A 111 -3.22 -16.36 -28.50
C GLU A 111 -2.23 -16.65 -27.37
N THR A 112 -2.75 -16.74 -26.16
CA THR A 112 -1.99 -16.75 -24.89
C THR A 112 -1.40 -18.13 -24.55
N SER A 113 -1.02 -18.90 -25.57
CA SER A 113 -0.55 -20.28 -25.44
C SER A 113 0.94 -20.39 -25.10
N ILE A 114 1.72 -19.29 -25.21
CA ILE A 114 3.17 -19.27 -25.04
C ILE A 114 3.57 -18.35 -23.87
N ILE A 115 4.36 -18.88 -22.94
CA ILE A 115 4.84 -18.18 -21.73
C ILE A 115 5.54 -16.85 -22.06
N TRP A 116 6.30 -16.79 -23.16
CA TRP A 116 6.98 -15.58 -23.63
C TRP A 116 6.02 -14.45 -24.02
N VAL A 117 4.88 -14.79 -24.63
CA VAL A 117 3.84 -13.82 -24.99
C VAL A 117 3.15 -13.28 -23.74
N GLN A 118 2.92 -14.14 -22.75
CA GLN A 118 2.35 -13.74 -21.46
C GLN A 118 3.30 -12.82 -20.66
N LEU A 119 4.61 -13.09 -20.70
CA LEU A 119 5.64 -12.22 -20.11
C LEU A 119 5.67 -10.84 -20.77
N LEU A 120 5.58 -10.78 -22.10
CA LEU A 120 5.59 -9.53 -22.85
C LEU A 120 4.31 -8.73 -22.58
N GLN A 121 3.15 -9.39 -22.55
CA GLN A 121 1.87 -8.79 -22.17
C GLN A 121 1.89 -8.21 -20.76
N LEU A 122 2.34 -8.98 -19.77
CA LEU A 122 2.48 -8.52 -18.38
C LEU A 122 3.43 -7.32 -18.28
N SER A 123 4.53 -7.34 -19.03
CA SER A 123 5.49 -6.25 -19.05
C SER A 123 4.89 -4.97 -19.65
N LEU A 124 4.17 -5.08 -20.78
CA LEU A 124 3.48 -3.95 -21.41
C LEU A 124 2.38 -3.37 -20.53
N ALA A 125 1.52 -4.23 -19.98
CA ALA A 125 0.42 -3.82 -19.08
C ALA A 125 0.96 -3.19 -17.79
N GLY A 126 2.07 -3.72 -17.25
CA GLY A 126 2.76 -3.19 -16.09
C GLY A 126 3.41 -1.84 -16.37
N LEU A 127 4.13 -1.69 -17.48
CA LEU A 127 4.77 -0.43 -17.88
C LEU A 127 3.75 0.67 -18.16
N LEU A 128 2.64 0.34 -18.83
CA LEU A 128 1.56 1.29 -19.09
C LEU A 128 0.85 1.68 -17.80
N GLY A 129 0.54 0.71 -16.92
CA GLY A 129 -0.03 1.00 -15.61
C GLY A 129 0.87 1.91 -14.75
N LEU A 130 2.18 1.62 -14.72
CA LEU A 130 3.18 2.46 -14.06
C LEU A 130 3.27 3.85 -14.68
N GLY A 131 3.26 3.95 -16.01
CA GLY A 131 3.29 5.22 -16.73
C GLY A 131 2.08 6.09 -16.43
N VAL A 132 0.87 5.52 -16.52
CA VAL A 132 -0.39 6.21 -16.22
C VAL A 132 -0.43 6.64 -14.75
N PHE A 133 -0.07 5.75 -13.82
CA PHE A 133 0.00 6.11 -12.40
C PHE A 133 1.00 7.23 -12.15
N GLY A 134 2.19 7.15 -12.72
CA GLY A 134 3.24 8.16 -12.58
C GLY A 134 2.79 9.53 -13.11
N LEU A 135 2.17 9.58 -14.29
CA LEU A 135 1.67 10.82 -14.89
C LEU A 135 0.54 11.46 -14.07
N LEU A 136 -0.38 10.65 -13.55
CA LEU A 136 -1.46 11.14 -12.69
C LEU A 136 -0.92 11.61 -11.32
N ALA A 137 0.05 10.87 -10.76
CA ALA A 137 0.72 11.24 -9.52
C ALA A 137 1.48 12.56 -9.64
N THR A 138 2.13 12.85 -10.77
CA THR A 138 2.79 14.15 -10.98
C THR A 138 1.79 15.29 -11.18
N GLN A 139 0.60 15.02 -11.70
CA GLN A 139 -0.46 16.04 -11.84
C GLN A 139 -1.09 16.43 -10.51
N LEU A 140 -1.03 15.56 -9.50
CA LEU A 140 -1.50 15.84 -8.14
C LEU A 140 -0.65 16.88 -7.39
N LYS A 141 0.49 17.32 -7.97
CA LYS A 141 1.41 18.34 -7.41
C LYS A 141 1.74 18.07 -5.94
N LEU A 142 1.95 16.79 -5.62
CA LEU A 142 2.34 16.40 -4.29
C LEU A 142 3.81 16.76 -4.10
N PRO A 143 4.16 17.54 -3.06
CA PRO A 143 5.55 17.95 -2.83
C PRO A 143 6.49 16.73 -2.72
N GLU A 144 6.00 15.58 -2.25
CA GLU A 144 6.74 14.33 -2.17
C GLU A 144 7.07 13.75 -3.56
N VAL A 145 6.13 13.84 -4.50
CA VAL A 145 6.32 13.37 -5.88
C VAL A 145 7.31 14.27 -6.60
N ASP A 146 7.19 15.59 -6.43
CA ASP A 146 8.12 16.56 -7.01
C ASP A 146 9.53 16.38 -6.46
N MET A 147 9.68 16.13 -5.15
CA MET A 147 10.97 15.78 -4.54
C MET A 147 11.56 14.49 -5.13
N PHE A 148 10.74 13.47 -5.35
CA PHE A 148 11.19 12.22 -5.95
C PHE A 148 11.64 12.42 -7.41
N VAL A 149 10.82 13.10 -8.22
CA VAL A 149 11.13 13.39 -9.63
C VAL A 149 12.40 14.25 -9.74
N ALA A 150 12.56 15.24 -8.87
CA ALA A 150 13.77 16.07 -8.83
C ALA A 150 15.02 15.23 -8.54
N ARG A 151 14.97 14.29 -7.57
CA ARG A 151 16.09 13.38 -7.26
C ARG A 151 16.40 12.42 -8.40
N VAL A 152 15.38 11.86 -9.05
CA VAL A 152 15.54 10.96 -10.19
C VAL A 152 16.19 11.71 -11.36
N ARG A 153 15.69 12.92 -11.67
CA ARG A 153 16.26 13.78 -12.72
C ARG A 153 17.69 14.19 -12.42
N GLN A 154 18.04 14.45 -11.16
CA GLN A 154 19.40 14.78 -10.75
C GLN A 154 20.36 13.59 -10.91
N LYS A 155 19.87 12.35 -10.74
CA LYS A 155 20.67 11.13 -10.85
C LYS A 155 20.81 10.63 -12.30
N LEU A 156 19.81 10.88 -13.14
CA LEU A 156 19.83 10.56 -14.59
C LEU A 156 20.43 11.68 -15.46
N GLY A 157 20.48 12.92 -14.95
CA GLY A 157 21.13 14.07 -15.59
C GLY A 157 22.62 14.21 -15.26
N ARG A 158 23.21 13.22 -14.58
CA ARG A 158 24.65 12.99 -14.49
C ARG A 158 25.00 11.85 -15.45
#